data_AF-A0AAN7AB65-F1
#
_entry.id   AF-A0AAN7AB65-F1
#
_cell.length_a   1.000
_cell.length_b   1.000
_cell.length_c   1.000
_cell.angle_alpha   90.00
_cell.angle_beta   90.00
_cell.angle_gamma   90.00
#
_symmetry.space_group_name_H-M   'P 1'
#
loop_
_entity.id
_entity.type
_entity.pdbx_description
1 polymer ?
#
loop_
_entity_poly.entity_id
_entity_poly.type
_entity_poly.pdbx_seq_one_letter_code
_entity_poly.pdbx_strand_id
1 'polypeptide(L)'
;MQTFHLHLYIWSEEGADHEDIELYLRSFGAFFRIRYNRALLGNSSLYSSFLNSLRILRGDNEKECAEEVERLKKDFEPLMTELAPRLPVSTDYLYDFLYPQWFVLNAAAAPDNMTLQPQWEKKIWRGDIDFPGGYIIPCKRQSLLDVLESVGRYSSRQVRLLPSPSEGKLDPYLRGPGKVSVGDTTCYFKAWQPGRGKSGATYHELRAYQMIAN
;
A
#
# COMPACT_ATOMS: atom_id res chain seq x y z
N MET A 1 3.61 -13.23 14.45
CA MET A 1 4.51 -13.16 13.29
C MET A 1 3.93 -12.12 12.33
N GLN A 2 4.73 -11.17 11.88
CA GLN A 2 4.25 -10.13 10.97
C GLN A 2 4.11 -10.70 9.57
N THR A 3 3.08 -10.26 8.84
CA THR A 3 2.84 -10.71 7.47
C THR A 3 3.02 -9.54 6.51
N PHE A 4 3.74 -9.80 5.41
CA PHE A 4 4.03 -8.83 4.36
C PHE A 4 3.38 -9.30 3.06
N HIS A 5 2.53 -8.46 2.49
CA HIS A 5 1.72 -8.80 1.34
C HIS A 5 2.10 -7.90 0.19
N LEU A 6 2.29 -8.49 -0.98
CA LEU A 6 2.50 -7.74 -2.19
C LEU A 6 1.24 -6.92 -2.50
N HIS A 7 1.39 -5.60 -2.55
CA HIS A 7 0.33 -4.70 -3.01
C HIS A 7 0.37 -4.57 -4.53
N LEU A 8 1.56 -4.28 -5.06
CA LEU A 8 1.85 -4.25 -6.49
C LEU A 8 3.37 -4.33 -6.69
N TYR A 9 3.79 -4.62 -7.90
CA TYR A 9 5.17 -4.40 -8.35
C TYR A 9 5.15 -3.60 -9.64
N ILE A 10 6.23 -2.85 -9.87
CA ILE A 10 6.44 -2.05 -11.07
C ILE A 10 7.84 -2.39 -11.58
N TRP A 11 8.00 -2.36 -12.89
CA TRP A 11 9.29 -2.35 -13.55
C TRP A 11 9.29 -1.20 -14.56
N SER A 12 10.43 -0.55 -14.75
CA SER A 12 10.57 0.58 -15.70
C SER A 12 11.81 0.44 -16.57
N GLU A 13 11.71 1.00 -17.78
CA GLU A 13 12.80 1.19 -18.74
C GLU A 13 12.92 2.69 -19.12
N GLU A 14 12.83 3.62 -18.16
CA GLU A 14 13.03 5.04 -18.49
C GLU A 14 14.52 5.32 -18.73
N GLY A 15 14.93 5.15 -19.99
CA GLY A 15 16.28 5.42 -20.49
C GLY A 15 17.18 4.19 -20.50
N ALA A 16 18.16 4.18 -21.41
CA ALA A 16 19.06 3.06 -21.69
C ALA A 16 19.93 2.58 -20.49
N ASP A 17 19.82 3.24 -19.33
CA ASP A 17 20.65 3.02 -18.15
C ASP A 17 19.86 2.72 -16.86
N HIS A 18 18.52 2.65 -16.90
CA HIS A 18 17.69 2.49 -15.68
C HIS A 18 16.68 1.35 -15.80
N GLU A 19 17.19 0.12 -15.73
CA GLU A 19 16.37 -1.03 -15.39
C GLU A 19 16.18 -1.06 -13.88
N ASP A 20 14.95 -0.84 -13.44
CA ASP A 20 14.57 -0.87 -12.03
C ASP A 20 13.40 -1.85 -11.81
N ILE A 21 13.45 -2.60 -10.70
CA ILE A 21 12.31 -3.35 -10.16
C ILE A 21 11.91 -2.71 -8.85
N GLU A 22 10.62 -2.44 -8.70
CA GLU A 22 10.05 -1.93 -7.45
C GLU A 22 8.96 -2.84 -6.92
N LEU A 23 9.12 -3.29 -5.68
CA LEU A 23 8.09 -4.05 -4.96
C LEU A 23 7.44 -3.15 -3.92
N TYR A 24 6.12 -3.07 -3.95
CA TYR A 24 5.32 -2.37 -2.95
C TYR A 24 4.67 -3.40 -2.05
N LEU A 25 5.16 -3.50 -0.83
CA LEU A 25 4.71 -4.46 0.16
C LEU A 25 3.98 -3.74 1.27
N ARG A 26 2.95 -4.39 1.80
CA ARG A 26 2.12 -3.86 2.87
C ARG A 26 2.13 -4.82 4.06
N SER A 27 2.25 -4.25 5.24
CA SER A 27 1.89 -4.88 6.52
C SER A 27 0.96 -3.94 7.27
N PHE A 28 0.32 -4.42 8.35
CA PHE A 28 -0.57 -3.54 9.11
C PHE A 28 0.24 -2.39 9.73
N GLY A 29 -0.15 -1.15 9.42
CA GLY A 29 0.56 0.08 9.84
C GLY A 29 1.82 0.44 9.05
N ALA A 30 2.25 -0.33 8.04
CA ALA A 30 3.43 0.00 7.24
C ALA A 30 3.33 -0.39 5.76
N PHE A 31 3.98 0.42 4.92
CA PHE A 31 4.27 0.15 3.52
C PHE A 31 5.78 0.20 3.28
N PHE A 32 6.24 -0.70 2.43
CA PHE A 32 7.63 -0.82 2.04
C PHE A 32 7.71 -0.73 0.52
N ARG A 33 8.52 0.20 0.02
CA ARG A 33 8.96 0.25 -1.37
C ARG A 33 10.37 -0.31 -1.42
N ILE A 34 10.51 -1.53 -1.92
CA ILE A 34 11.81 -2.15 -2.17
C ILE A 34 12.22 -1.78 -3.59
N ARG A 35 13.43 -1.25 -3.77
CA ARG A 35 14.00 -0.89 -5.06
C ARG A 35 15.21 -1.75 -5.37
N TYR A 36 15.17 -2.41 -6.51
CA TYR A 36 16.34 -3.01 -7.15
C TYR A 36 16.72 -2.10 -8.31
N ASN A 37 17.86 -1.44 -8.19
CA ASN A 37 18.36 -0.52 -9.21
C ASN A 37 19.79 -0.93 -9.59
N ARG A 38 20.06 -0.92 -10.89
CA ARG A 38 21.37 -1.25 -11.47
C ARG A 38 22.54 -0.50 -10.83
N ALA A 39 22.39 0.78 -10.54
CA ALA A 39 23.44 1.61 -9.95
C ALA A 39 23.89 1.13 -8.56
N LEU A 40 22.99 0.56 -7.77
CA LEU A 40 23.29 0.05 -6.42
C LEU A 40 23.76 -1.41 -6.42
N LEU A 41 23.42 -2.15 -7.47
CA LEU A 41 23.90 -3.51 -7.70
C LEU A 41 25.28 -3.52 -8.39
N GLY A 42 25.62 -2.48 -9.16
CA GLY A 42 26.87 -2.36 -9.89
C GLY A 42 27.12 -3.52 -10.87
N ASN A 43 28.40 -3.81 -11.16
CA ASN A 43 28.82 -4.94 -12.00
C ASN A 43 28.94 -6.27 -11.21
N SER A 44 28.20 -6.40 -10.11
CA SER A 44 28.23 -7.59 -9.26
C SER A 44 27.64 -8.81 -9.98
N SER A 45 27.92 -10.02 -9.48
CA SER A 45 27.25 -11.22 -9.99
C SER A 45 25.73 -11.17 -9.79
N LEU A 46 25.27 -10.37 -8.83
CA LEU A 46 23.86 -10.10 -8.58
C LEU A 46 23.16 -9.38 -9.73
N TYR A 47 23.91 -8.67 -10.58
CA TYR A 47 23.32 -8.02 -11.75
C TYR A 47 22.71 -9.04 -12.72
N SER A 48 23.37 -10.18 -12.92
CA SER A 48 22.83 -11.27 -13.75
C SER A 48 21.55 -11.87 -13.15
N SER A 49 21.51 -12.03 -11.82
CA SER A 49 20.31 -12.46 -11.10
C SER A 49 19.19 -11.43 -11.24
N PHE A 50 19.51 -10.14 -11.11
CA PHE A 50 18.57 -9.03 -11.31
C PHE A 50 17.97 -9.03 -12.73
N LEU A 51 18.80 -9.17 -13.78
CA LEU A 51 18.31 -9.29 -15.15
C LEU A 51 17.38 -10.49 -15.35
N ASN A 52 17.70 -11.62 -14.72
CA ASN A 52 16.83 -12.79 -14.76
C ASN A 52 15.50 -12.53 -14.04
N SER A 53 15.51 -11.88 -12.88
CA SER A 53 14.30 -11.44 -12.18
C SER A 53 13.44 -10.54 -13.05
N LEU A 54 14.07 -9.54 -13.68
CA LEU A 54 13.39 -8.61 -14.56
C LEU A 54 12.72 -9.35 -15.72
N ARG A 55 13.41 -10.32 -16.33
CA ARG A 55 12.85 -11.17 -17.38
C ARG A 55 11.66 -12.00 -16.89
N ILE A 56 11.74 -12.60 -15.70
CA ILE A 56 10.65 -13.39 -15.12
C ILE A 56 9.43 -12.50 -14.88
N LEU A 57 9.62 -11.34 -14.23
CA LEU A 57 8.52 -10.40 -13.91
C LEU A 57 7.87 -9.75 -15.15
N ARG A 58 8.55 -9.78 -16.29
CA ARG A 58 7.99 -9.38 -17.60
C ARG A 58 7.19 -10.49 -18.28
N GLY A 59 7.41 -11.74 -17.89
CA GLY A 59 6.75 -12.88 -18.52
C GLY A 59 5.26 -12.93 -18.17
N ASP A 60 4.50 -13.60 -19.03
CA ASP A 60 3.06 -13.82 -18.80
C ASP A 60 2.77 -14.99 -17.84
N ASN A 61 3.81 -15.65 -17.33
CA ASN A 61 3.66 -16.78 -16.42
C ASN A 61 3.42 -16.29 -14.98
N GLU A 62 2.16 -16.12 -14.62
CA GLU A 62 1.73 -15.65 -13.29
C GLU A 62 2.36 -16.43 -12.13
N LYS A 63 2.56 -17.74 -12.29
CA LYS A 63 3.13 -18.59 -11.23
C LYS A 63 4.62 -18.27 -11.02
N GLU A 64 5.39 -18.20 -12.10
CA GLU A 64 6.82 -17.85 -12.03
C GLU A 64 7.01 -16.43 -11.49
N CYS A 65 6.16 -15.49 -11.92
CA CYS A 65 6.15 -14.13 -11.39
C CYS A 65 5.90 -14.12 -9.87
N ALA A 66 4.89 -14.86 -9.39
CA ALA A 66 4.58 -14.93 -7.97
C ALA A 66 5.73 -15.53 -7.14
N GLU A 67 6.34 -16.62 -7.63
CA GLU A 67 7.50 -17.26 -6.98
C GLU A 67 8.71 -16.32 -6.92
N GLU A 68 8.97 -15.57 -7.99
CA GLU A 68 10.09 -14.63 -8.05
C GLU A 68 9.88 -13.42 -7.15
N VAL A 69 8.64 -12.90 -7.05
CA VAL A 69 8.33 -11.83 -6.09
C VAL A 69 8.57 -12.31 -4.65
N GLU A 70 8.13 -13.51 -4.29
CA GLU A 70 8.38 -14.05 -2.95
C GLU A 70 9.88 -14.24 -2.69
N ARG A 71 10.66 -14.67 -3.69
CA ARG A 71 12.12 -14.76 -3.58
C ARG A 71 12.75 -13.40 -3.32
N LEU A 72 12.42 -12.38 -4.11
CA LEU A 72 12.96 -11.02 -3.97
C LEU A 72 12.60 -10.43 -2.60
N LYS A 73 11.32 -10.53 -2.21
CA LYS A 73 10.82 -10.07 -0.91
C LYS A 73 11.56 -10.69 0.28
N LYS A 74 11.92 -11.98 0.20
CA LYS A 74 12.46 -12.76 1.32
C LYS A 74 13.71 -12.15 1.94
N ASP A 75 14.61 -11.63 1.11
CA ASP A 75 15.86 -11.04 1.61
C ASP A 75 15.62 -9.80 2.49
N PHE A 76 14.48 -9.13 2.31
CA PHE A 76 14.11 -7.92 3.05
C PHE A 76 13.24 -8.20 4.28
N GLU A 77 12.69 -9.41 4.46
CA GLU A 77 11.78 -9.72 5.56
C GLU A 77 12.34 -9.42 6.96
N PRO A 78 13.62 -9.71 7.27
CA PRO A 78 14.19 -9.34 8.58
C PRO A 78 14.15 -7.82 8.81
N LEU A 79 14.58 -7.03 7.83
CA LEU A 79 14.60 -5.57 7.92
C LEU A 79 13.18 -4.98 7.97
N MET A 80 12.25 -5.51 7.17
CA MET A 80 10.84 -5.10 7.23
C MET A 80 10.22 -5.40 8.60
N THR A 81 10.55 -6.55 9.19
CA THR A 81 10.07 -6.94 10.53
C THR A 81 10.63 -6.02 11.62
N GLU A 82 11.88 -5.58 11.48
CA GLU A 82 12.49 -4.63 12.41
C GLU A 82 11.83 -3.24 12.31
N LEU A 83 11.63 -2.75 11.10
CA LEU A 83 11.11 -1.40 10.84
C LEU A 83 9.60 -1.27 11.05
N ALA A 84 8.86 -2.36 10.86
CA ALA A 84 7.42 -2.29 10.92
C ALA A 84 6.95 -1.96 12.35
N PRO A 85 5.88 -1.15 12.49
CA PRO A 85 5.38 -0.77 13.79
C PRO A 85 4.97 -2.00 14.60
N ARG A 86 5.44 -2.07 15.85
CA ARG A 86 4.90 -2.99 16.84
C ARG A 86 3.56 -2.44 17.31
N LEU A 87 2.52 -2.67 16.53
CA LEU A 87 1.19 -2.18 16.87
C LEU A 87 0.69 -2.93 18.12
N PRO A 88 0.10 -2.21 19.09
CA PRO A 88 -0.69 -2.85 20.13
C PRO A 88 -1.78 -3.69 19.46
N VAL A 89 -2.09 -4.84 20.06
CA VAL A 89 -3.14 -5.78 19.60
C VAL A 89 -4.54 -5.12 19.49
N SER A 90 -4.71 -3.87 19.95
CA SER A 90 -6.01 -3.20 20.10
C SER A 90 -6.20 -1.90 19.32
N THR A 91 -5.26 -1.49 18.46
CA THR A 91 -5.46 -0.28 17.63
C THR A 91 -5.85 -0.68 16.20
N ASP A 92 -7.09 -1.14 16.09
CA ASP A 92 -7.75 -1.45 14.81
C ASP A 92 -8.54 -0.23 14.35
N TYR A 93 -7.89 0.93 14.17
CA TYR A 93 -8.57 2.12 13.68
C TYR A 93 -8.34 2.29 12.18
N LEU A 94 -9.32 2.91 11.51
CA LEU A 94 -9.21 3.26 10.10
C LEU A 94 -7.99 4.14 9.83
N TYR A 95 -7.55 4.90 10.82
CA TYR A 95 -6.30 5.64 10.81
C TYR A 95 -5.10 4.74 10.46
N ASP A 96 -4.95 3.59 11.10
CA ASP A 96 -3.79 2.70 10.92
C ASP A 96 -3.79 2.03 9.54
N PHE A 97 -4.98 1.88 8.95
CA PHE A 97 -5.14 1.44 7.57
C PHE A 97 -4.87 2.56 6.54
N LEU A 98 -5.35 3.78 6.78
CA LEU A 98 -5.24 4.88 5.81
C LEU A 98 -3.89 5.59 5.86
N TYR A 99 -3.21 5.58 7.01
CA TYR A 99 -1.96 6.30 7.24
C TYR A 99 -0.83 5.38 7.73
N PRO A 100 -0.50 4.32 6.98
CA PRO A 100 0.64 3.48 7.29
C PRO A 100 1.94 4.28 7.16
N GLN A 101 2.98 3.84 7.87
CA GLN A 101 4.33 4.41 7.74
C GLN A 101 4.98 3.89 6.46
N TRP A 102 5.61 4.77 5.68
CA TRP A 102 6.24 4.39 4.41
C TRP A 102 7.76 4.33 4.57
N PHE A 103 8.33 3.23 4.10
CA PHE A 103 9.76 2.99 4.12
C PHE A 103 10.26 2.71 2.71
N VAL A 104 11.40 3.31 2.36
CA VAL A 104 12.12 2.98 1.13
C VAL A 104 13.32 2.12 1.51
N LEU A 105 13.39 0.95 0.88
CA LEU A 105 14.47 -0.01 1.03
C LEU A 105 15.15 -0.18 -0.33
N ASN A 106 16.47 -0.25 -0.34
CA ASN A 106 17.26 -0.48 -1.54
C ASN A 106 17.98 -1.83 -1.47
N ALA A 107 18.04 -2.50 -2.60
CA ALA A 107 18.92 -3.63 -2.85
C ALA A 107 20.30 -3.10 -3.26
N ALA A 108 21.31 -3.33 -2.41
CA ALA A 108 22.70 -3.02 -2.70
C ALA A 108 23.54 -4.29 -2.75
N ALA A 109 24.64 -4.29 -3.49
CA ALA A 109 25.63 -5.34 -3.39
C ALA A 109 26.45 -5.17 -2.10
N ALA A 110 26.65 -6.26 -1.36
CA ALA A 110 27.62 -6.29 -0.28
C ALA A 110 29.07 -6.17 -0.82
N PRO A 111 30.08 -5.90 0.02
CA PRO A 111 31.48 -5.77 -0.42
C PRO A 111 32.05 -6.99 -1.15
N ASP A 112 31.45 -8.17 -0.97
CA ASP A 112 31.81 -9.41 -1.65
C ASP A 112 31.29 -9.49 -3.11
N ASN A 113 30.45 -8.54 -3.53
CA ASN A 113 29.77 -8.50 -4.83
C ASN A 113 28.96 -9.77 -5.17
N MET A 114 28.64 -10.59 -4.18
CA MET A 114 27.90 -11.85 -4.34
C MET A 114 26.66 -11.90 -3.47
N THR A 115 26.63 -11.13 -2.39
CA THR A 115 25.54 -11.12 -1.41
C THR A 115 24.72 -9.86 -1.55
N LEU A 116 23.39 -10.01 -1.60
CA LEU A 116 22.46 -8.88 -1.55
C LEU A 116 22.45 -8.31 -0.12
N GLN A 117 22.62 -7.00 -0.01
CA GLN A 117 22.51 -6.27 1.24
C GLN A 117 21.29 -5.34 1.18
N PRO A 118 20.18 -5.70 1.83
CA PRO A 118 19.07 -4.79 2.08
C PRO A 118 19.52 -3.56 2.85
N GLN A 119 19.20 -2.37 2.36
CA GLN A 119 19.52 -1.11 3.02
C GLN A 119 18.25 -0.29 3.22
N TRP A 120 18.08 0.23 4.42
CA TRP A 120 17.05 1.24 4.68
C TRP A 120 17.58 2.61 4.21
N GLU A 121 16.85 3.24 3.28
CA GLU A 121 17.20 4.57 2.79
C GLU A 121 16.56 5.67 3.66
N LYS A 122 15.23 5.65 3.73
CA LYS A 122 14.47 6.70 4.40
C LYS A 122 13.07 6.26 4.77
N LYS A 123 12.48 7.01 5.70
CA LYS A 123 11.05 7.01 5.97
C LYS A 123 10.43 8.16 5.18
N ILE A 124 9.38 7.87 4.41
CA ILE A 124 8.65 8.89 3.65
C ILE A 124 7.50 9.42 4.51
N TRP A 125 7.37 10.75 4.56
CA TRP A 125 6.24 11.42 5.19
C TRP A 125 5.08 11.56 4.22
N ARG A 126 3.87 11.66 4.77
CA ARG A 126 2.61 11.67 4.03
C ARG A 126 2.54 12.70 2.88
N GLY A 127 3.27 13.81 3.00
CA GLY A 127 3.25 14.89 2.00
C GLY A 127 3.90 14.54 0.66
N ASP A 128 4.74 13.51 0.61
CA ASP A 128 5.52 13.16 -0.59
C ASP A 128 4.87 12.02 -1.40
N ILE A 129 3.69 11.55 -1.00
CA ILE A 129 2.95 10.48 -1.65
C ILE A 129 1.49 10.92 -1.79
N ASP A 130 0.92 10.78 -2.99
CA ASP A 130 -0.50 11.03 -3.23
C ASP A 130 -1.35 9.97 -2.52
N PHE A 131 -1.76 10.26 -1.28
CA PHE A 131 -2.66 9.37 -0.54
C PHE A 131 -4.14 9.58 -0.89
N PRO A 132 -4.94 8.50 -0.82
CA PRO A 132 -6.40 8.62 -0.79
C PRO A 132 -6.87 9.63 0.26
N GLY A 133 -7.81 10.49 -0.14
CA GLY A 133 -8.47 11.49 0.72
C GLY A 133 -7.92 12.91 0.60
N GLY A 134 -6.87 13.15 -0.20
CA GLY A 134 -6.34 14.51 -0.48
C GLY A 134 -7.23 15.38 -1.37
N TYR A 135 -8.22 14.80 -2.04
CA TYR A 135 -9.11 15.51 -2.95
C TYR A 135 -10.48 15.73 -2.31
N ILE A 136 -10.59 16.72 -1.42
CA ILE A 136 -11.80 17.52 -1.44
C ILE A 136 -11.64 18.38 -2.69
N ILE A 137 -12.21 17.91 -3.80
CA ILE A 137 -12.43 18.78 -4.95
C ILE A 137 -13.07 20.04 -4.37
N PRO A 138 -12.54 21.26 -4.61
CA PRO A 138 -13.24 22.48 -4.23
C PRO A 138 -14.53 22.50 -5.04
N CYS A 139 -15.58 21.91 -4.48
CA CYS A 139 -16.84 21.74 -5.16
C CYS A 139 -17.49 23.12 -5.22
N LYS A 140 -17.36 23.77 -6.37
CA LYS A 140 -18.01 25.05 -6.70
C LYS A 140 -19.55 24.95 -6.78
N ARG A 141 -20.14 23.80 -6.44
CA ARG A 141 -21.60 23.57 -6.50
C ARG A 141 -22.15 23.55 -5.08
N GLN A 142 -22.89 24.60 -4.75
CA GLN A 142 -23.55 24.79 -3.44
C GLN A 142 -24.37 23.55 -3.01
N SER A 143 -25.11 22.94 -3.94
CA SER A 143 -25.92 21.76 -3.65
C SER A 143 -25.14 20.54 -3.16
N LEU A 144 -23.85 20.42 -3.49
CA LEU A 144 -23.00 19.35 -2.98
C LEU A 144 -22.41 19.71 -1.61
N LEU A 145 -22.16 20.99 -1.35
CA LEU A 145 -21.74 21.49 -0.04
C LEU A 145 -22.84 21.27 1.00
N ASP A 146 -24.09 21.63 0.66
CA ASP A 146 -25.25 21.45 1.55
C ASP A 146 -25.43 19.96 1.93
N VAL A 147 -25.26 19.06 0.95
CA VAL A 147 -25.31 17.61 1.19
C VAL A 147 -24.12 17.16 2.06
N LEU A 148 -22.89 17.63 1.80
CA LEU A 148 -21.72 17.29 2.61
C LEU A 148 -21.78 17.82 4.05
N GLU A 149 -22.49 18.92 4.30
CA GLU A 149 -22.75 19.45 5.63
C GLU A 149 -23.79 18.63 6.39
N SER A 150 -24.72 18.01 5.67
CA SER A 150 -25.74 17.12 6.26
C SER A 150 -25.23 15.73 6.67
N VAL A 151 -24.05 15.32 6.20
CA VAL A 151 -23.48 13.99 6.48
C VAL A 151 -22.58 14.03 7.71
N GLY A 152 -22.75 13.07 8.62
CA GLY A 152 -21.88 12.92 9.79
C GLY A 152 -20.41 12.76 9.41
N ARG A 153 -19.54 13.58 9.99
CA ARG A 153 -18.10 13.56 9.75
C ARG A 153 -17.37 12.96 10.93
N TYR A 154 -16.54 11.96 10.67
CA TYR A 154 -15.75 11.29 11.68
C TYR A 154 -14.28 11.31 11.28
N SER A 155 -13.40 11.60 12.24
CA SER A 155 -11.98 11.40 12.00
C SER A 155 -11.69 9.90 11.87
N SER A 156 -10.72 9.54 11.04
CA SER A 156 -10.23 8.17 10.89
C SER A 156 -9.81 7.48 12.19
N ARG A 157 -9.50 8.26 13.24
CA ARG A 157 -9.19 7.76 14.59
C ARG A 157 -10.43 7.41 15.42
N GLN A 158 -11.61 7.87 15.02
CA GLN A 158 -12.89 7.54 15.65
C GLN A 158 -13.56 6.34 14.97
N VAL A 159 -13.07 5.95 13.79
CA VAL A 159 -13.62 4.85 13.00
C VAL A 159 -12.79 3.59 13.28
N ARG A 160 -13.42 2.53 13.79
CA ARG A 160 -12.79 1.23 14.00
C ARG A 160 -12.90 0.37 12.75
N LEU A 161 -11.85 -0.38 12.45
CA LEU A 161 -11.86 -1.42 11.45
C LEU A 161 -12.61 -2.62 12.00
N LEU A 162 -13.49 -3.19 11.19
CA LEU A 162 -14.06 -4.49 11.48
C LEU A 162 -13.29 -5.51 10.63
N PRO A 163 -12.80 -6.61 11.22
CA PRO A 163 -12.12 -7.64 10.45
C PRO A 163 -13.08 -8.18 9.39
N SER A 164 -12.64 -8.16 8.13
CA SER A 164 -13.39 -8.78 7.04
C SER A 164 -13.34 -10.31 7.25
N PRO A 165 -14.48 -11.04 7.17
CA PRO A 165 -14.46 -12.50 7.22
C PRO A 165 -13.53 -13.02 6.13
N SER A 166 -12.50 -13.76 6.54
CA SER A 166 -11.43 -14.22 5.67
C SER A 166 -11.86 -15.48 4.92
N GLU A 167 -12.38 -15.32 3.70
CA GLU A 167 -12.28 -16.38 2.69
C GLU A 167 -10.83 -16.38 2.14
N GLY A 168 -9.87 -16.89 2.93
CA GLY A 168 -8.47 -17.05 2.48
C GLY A 168 -7.39 -16.82 3.54
N LYS A 169 -6.11 -16.92 3.11
CA LYS A 169 -4.89 -16.78 3.94
C LYS A 169 -4.44 -15.32 4.18
N LEU A 170 -5.16 -14.33 3.66
CA LEU A 170 -4.79 -12.91 3.76
C LEU A 170 -5.24 -12.33 5.10
N ASP A 171 -4.39 -11.49 5.69
CA ASP A 171 -4.73 -10.75 6.91
C ASP A 171 -5.97 -9.87 6.61
N PRO A 172 -7.03 -9.94 7.44
CA PRO A 172 -8.30 -9.26 7.18
C PRO A 172 -8.17 -7.74 7.04
N TYR A 173 -7.10 -7.15 7.58
CA TYR A 173 -6.85 -5.71 7.52
C TYR A 173 -6.09 -5.26 6.28
N LEU A 174 -5.62 -6.17 5.43
CA LEU A 174 -4.77 -5.84 4.27
C LEU A 174 -5.49 -5.82 2.93
N ARG A 175 -6.64 -6.51 2.80
CA ARG A 175 -7.51 -6.41 1.61
C ARG A 175 -8.25 -5.08 1.49
N GLY A 176 -8.15 -4.23 2.51
CA GLY A 176 -9.00 -3.06 2.68
C GLY A 176 -10.25 -3.41 3.47
N PRO A 177 -10.66 -2.54 4.41
CA PRO A 177 -11.84 -2.83 5.21
C PRO A 177 -13.07 -2.89 4.31
N GLY A 178 -13.84 -3.96 4.38
CA GLY A 178 -15.17 -4.00 3.76
C GLY A 178 -16.22 -3.31 4.64
N LYS A 179 -15.99 -3.33 5.95
CA LYS A 179 -16.85 -2.74 6.98
C LYS A 179 -16.01 -2.01 8.01
N VAL A 180 -16.59 -0.98 8.60
CA VAL A 180 -16.03 -0.21 9.71
C VAL A 180 -17.12 0.06 10.73
N SER A 181 -16.75 0.40 11.96
CA SER A 181 -17.70 0.87 12.96
C SER A 181 -17.38 2.27 13.47
N VAL A 182 -18.44 3.01 13.78
CA VAL A 182 -18.39 4.34 14.39
C VAL A 182 -19.37 4.33 15.55
N GLY A 183 -18.85 4.35 16.78
CA GLY A 183 -19.65 4.00 17.96
C GLY A 183 -20.24 2.59 17.81
N ASP A 184 -21.56 2.47 17.95
CA ASP A 184 -22.29 1.20 17.81
C ASP A 184 -22.81 0.95 16.38
N THR A 185 -22.53 1.86 15.44
CA THR A 185 -23.02 1.74 14.07
C THR A 185 -21.98 1.06 13.18
N THR A 186 -22.38 0.00 12.47
CA THR A 186 -21.57 -0.64 11.44
C THR A 186 -21.89 -0.05 10.06
N CYS A 187 -20.85 0.40 9.34
CA CYS A 187 -20.94 1.00 8.02
C CYS A 187 -20.15 0.18 6.99
N TYR A 188 -20.57 0.22 5.73
CA TYR A 188 -19.77 -0.30 4.62
C TYR A 188 -18.69 0.70 4.25
N PHE A 189 -17.45 0.22 4.14
CA PHE A 189 -16.33 1.07 3.74
C PHE A 189 -16.12 0.97 2.24
N LYS A 190 -16.29 2.10 1.56
CA LYS A 190 -15.99 2.24 0.13
C LYS A 190 -14.58 2.82 -0.01
N ALA A 191 -13.62 1.97 -0.30
CA ALA A 191 -12.24 2.39 -0.51
C ALA A 191 -12.11 3.30 -1.74
N TRP A 192 -11.19 4.25 -1.66
CA TRP A 192 -10.74 5.01 -2.82
C TRP A 192 -9.99 4.08 -3.79
N GLN A 193 -10.35 4.12 -5.07
CA GLN A 193 -9.67 3.40 -6.14
C GLN A 193 -8.95 4.41 -7.03
N PRO A 194 -7.61 4.41 -7.09
CA PRO A 194 -6.88 5.22 -8.07
C PRO A 194 -7.26 4.81 -9.50
N GLY A 195 -7.29 5.77 -10.43
CA GLY A 195 -7.44 5.52 -11.87
C GLY A 195 -8.86 5.25 -12.38
N ARG A 196 -9.81 4.87 -11.52
CA ARG A 196 -11.24 4.89 -11.87
C ARG A 196 -11.77 6.27 -11.51
N GLY A 197 -12.11 7.11 -12.49
CA GLY A 197 -12.51 8.52 -12.34
C GLY A 197 -13.71 8.85 -11.42
N LYS A 198 -14.10 7.96 -10.51
CA LYS A 198 -15.07 8.18 -9.43
C LYS A 198 -14.40 7.85 -8.09
N SER A 199 -13.57 8.77 -7.63
CA SER A 199 -13.01 8.74 -6.28
C SER A 199 -14.07 9.14 -5.25
N GLY A 200 -14.35 8.28 -4.25
CA GLY A 200 -15.23 8.60 -3.12
C GLY A 200 -16.73 8.34 -3.34
N ALA A 201 -17.54 8.85 -2.42
CA ALA A 201 -19.00 8.82 -2.53
C ALA A 201 -19.46 9.84 -3.58
N THR A 202 -20.27 9.38 -4.53
CA THR A 202 -20.89 10.23 -5.56
C THR A 202 -22.00 11.08 -4.96
N TYR A 203 -22.35 12.18 -5.63
CA TYR A 203 -23.50 13.02 -5.23
C TYR A 203 -24.78 12.20 -5.02
N HIS A 204 -25.07 11.25 -5.91
CA HIS A 204 -26.25 10.40 -5.80
C HIS A 204 -26.20 9.49 -4.57
N GLU A 205 -25.03 8.94 -4.23
CA GLU A 205 -24.85 8.13 -3.02
C GLU A 205 -25.04 8.97 -1.75
N LEU A 206 -24.51 10.19 -1.71
CA LEU A 206 -24.68 11.09 -0.58
C LEU A 206 -26.16 11.54 -0.42
N ARG A 207 -26.84 11.82 -1.53
CA ARG A 207 -28.28 12.16 -1.52
C ARG A 207 -29.14 10.98 -1.08
N ALA A 208 -28.83 9.78 -1.54
CA ALA A 208 -29.52 8.56 -1.12
C ALA A 208 -29.35 8.32 0.38
N TYR A 209 -28.14 8.52 0.91
CA TYR A 209 -27.89 8.46 2.36
C TYR A 209 -28.75 9.47 3.13
N GLN A 210 -28.81 10.73 2.67
CA GLN A 210 -29.64 11.78 3.28
C GLN A 210 -31.14 11.43 3.29
N MET A 211 -31.64 10.74 2.26
CA MET A 211 -33.03 10.29 2.18
C MET A 211 -33.35 9.11 3.11
N ILE A 212 -32.34 8.34 3.54
CA ILE A 212 -32.50 7.20 4.44
C ILE A 212 -32.34 7.63 5.90
N ALA A 213 -31.48 8.62 6.14
CA ALA A 213 -31.15 9.11 7.48
C ALA A 213 -32.18 10.11 8.05
N ASN A 214 -33.07 10.65 7.21
CA ASN A 214 -34.18 11.54 7.57
C ASN A 214 -35.52 10.82 7.36
#